data_AF-U3TU10-F1
#
_entry.id   AF-U3TU10-F1
#
_cell.length_a   1.000
_cell.length_b   1.000
_cell.length_c   1.000
_cell.angle_alpha   90.00
_cell.angle_beta   90.00
_cell.angle_gamma   90.00
#
_symmetry.space_group_name_H-M   'P 1'
#
loop_
_entity.id
_entity.type
_entity.pdbx_description
1 polymer ?
#
loop_
_entity_poly.entity_id
_entity_poly.type
_entity_poly.pdbx_seq_one_letter_code
_entity_poly.pdbx_strand_id
1 'polypeptide(L)'
;MLDSIAFMLDEDVVAFSVESEKMDNSQHDAFFRALVDYLLPDRPASHWLIYLELWPLAARDKQYEQLLLSSTQTWTAIIRQGLSGQAFGHLSEAGKDEVARNLHALIDGYSSALILNYSADKRTHFFLEIMAALQKLCR
;
A
#
# COMPACT_ATOMS: atom_id res chain seq x y z
N MET A 1 -23.59 -4.03 -1.97
CA MET A 1 -22.53 -3.69 -1.01
C MET A 1 -21.19 -4.21 -1.48
N LEU A 2 -21.03 -5.53 -1.68
CA LEU A 2 -19.82 -6.12 -2.25
C LEU A 2 -19.34 -5.41 -3.53
N ASP A 3 -20.21 -5.24 -4.54
CA ASP A 3 -19.84 -4.59 -5.81
C ASP A 3 -19.40 -3.13 -5.62
N SER A 4 -19.99 -2.41 -4.66
CA SER A 4 -19.62 -1.02 -4.36
C SER A 4 -18.27 -0.94 -3.67
N ILE A 5 -17.94 -1.93 -2.82
CA ILE A 5 -16.63 -2.03 -2.18
C ILE A 5 -15.59 -2.40 -3.24
N ALA A 6 -15.88 -3.38 -4.10
CA ALA A 6 -15.00 -3.76 -5.20
C ALA A 6 -14.70 -2.56 -6.12
N PHE A 7 -15.73 -1.83 -6.54
CA PHE A 7 -15.56 -0.62 -7.35
C PHE A 7 -14.66 0.43 -6.67
N MET A 8 -14.84 0.67 -5.38
CA MET A 8 -13.99 1.61 -4.63
C MET A 8 -12.53 1.13 -4.57
N LEU A 9 -12.28 -0.15 -4.28
CA LEU A 9 -10.92 -0.70 -4.23
C LEU A 9 -10.23 -0.61 -5.61
N ASP A 10 -10.98 -0.86 -6.68
CA ASP A 10 -10.48 -0.75 -8.06
C ASP A 10 -10.18 0.72 -8.43
N GLU A 11 -11.06 1.66 -8.05
CA GLU A 11 -10.84 3.10 -8.26
C GLU A 11 -9.60 3.59 -7.54
N ASP A 12 -9.31 3.12 -6.32
CA ASP A 12 -8.09 3.50 -5.60
C ASP A 12 -6.82 3.03 -6.33
N VAL A 13 -6.85 1.79 -6.84
CA VAL A 13 -5.76 1.24 -7.66
C VAL A 13 -5.58 2.03 -8.95
N VAL A 14 -6.67 2.36 -9.65
CA VAL A 14 -6.64 3.13 -10.90
C VAL A 14 -6.12 4.54 -10.64
N ALA A 15 -6.62 5.21 -9.61
CA ALA A 15 -6.19 6.55 -9.23
C ALA A 15 -4.70 6.60 -8.94
N PHE A 16 -4.18 5.66 -8.15
CA PHE A 16 -2.74 5.59 -7.89
C PHE A 16 -1.93 5.26 -9.15
N SER A 17 -2.39 4.30 -9.95
CA SER A 17 -1.69 3.87 -11.17
C SER A 17 -1.49 5.04 -12.14
N VAL A 18 -2.54 5.84 -12.38
CA VAL A 18 -2.49 7.05 -13.23
C VAL A 18 -1.49 8.08 -12.70
N GLU A 19 -1.41 8.28 -11.38
CA GLU A 19 -0.42 9.18 -10.80
C GLU A 19 1.01 8.62 -10.90
N SER A 20 1.17 7.30 -10.70
CA SER A 20 2.48 6.65 -10.76
C SER A 20 3.08 6.62 -12.17
N GLU A 21 2.26 6.53 -13.22
CA GLU A 21 2.72 6.56 -14.62
C GLU A 21 3.36 7.90 -15.02
N LYS A 22 3.02 8.98 -14.32
CA LYS A 22 3.63 10.30 -14.54
C LYS A 22 5.05 10.39 -13.96
N MET A 23 5.47 9.39 -13.19
CA MET A 23 6.77 9.37 -12.52
C MET A 23 7.81 8.66 -13.38
N ASP A 24 9.04 9.19 -13.40
CA ASP A 24 10.14 8.50 -14.05
C ASP A 24 10.55 7.26 -13.23
N ASN A 25 10.58 6.09 -13.87
CA ASN A 25 11.00 4.82 -13.28
C ASN A 25 12.44 4.84 -12.71
N SER A 26 13.27 5.82 -13.09
CA SER A 26 14.59 6.05 -12.46
C SER A 26 14.47 6.61 -11.03
N GLN A 27 13.33 7.21 -10.69
CA GLN A 27 13.06 7.91 -9.43
C GLN A 27 12.27 7.03 -8.45
N HIS A 28 12.80 5.86 -8.11
CA HIS A 28 12.19 4.94 -7.14
C HIS A 28 11.78 5.61 -5.81
N ASP A 29 12.59 6.56 -5.31
CA ASP A 29 12.25 7.34 -4.10
C ASP A 29 10.96 8.15 -4.29
N ALA A 30 10.75 8.76 -5.46
CA ALA A 30 9.53 9.51 -5.76
C ALA A 30 8.31 8.58 -5.84
N PHE A 31 8.44 7.42 -6.50
CA PHE A 31 7.39 6.40 -6.55
C PHE A 31 6.98 5.95 -5.16
N PHE A 32 7.94 5.54 -4.32
CA PHE A 32 7.61 5.04 -2.98
C PHE A 32 7.08 6.14 -2.05
N ARG A 33 7.59 7.38 -2.15
CA ARG A 33 7.00 8.50 -1.41
C ARG A 33 5.55 8.70 -1.78
N ALA A 34 5.22 8.73 -3.07
CA ALA A 34 3.85 8.90 -3.51
C ALA A 34 2.95 7.74 -3.10
N LEU A 35 3.45 6.50 -3.20
CA LEU A 35 2.73 5.30 -2.76
C LEU A 35 2.41 5.35 -1.26
N VAL A 36 3.41 5.66 -0.43
CA VAL A 36 3.23 5.72 1.03
C VAL A 36 2.34 6.89 1.41
N ASP A 37 2.48 8.04 0.75
CA ASP A 37 1.60 9.19 0.98
C ASP A 37 0.14 8.88 0.61
N TYR A 38 -0.08 8.13 -0.48
CA TYR A 38 -1.40 7.71 -0.92
C TYR A 38 -2.05 6.70 0.03
N LEU A 39 -1.30 5.68 0.44
CA LEU A 39 -1.83 4.57 1.24
C LEU A 39 -1.93 4.88 2.74
N LEU A 40 -1.22 5.89 3.25
CA LEU A 40 -1.36 6.35 4.63
C LEU A 40 -2.46 7.42 4.74
N PRO A 41 -3.56 7.15 5.48
CA PRO A 41 -4.63 8.11 5.68
C PRO A 41 -4.12 9.48 6.12
N ASP A 42 -4.43 10.52 5.35
CA ASP A 42 -4.06 11.91 5.61
C ASP A 42 -5.06 12.64 6.52
N ARG A 43 -6.25 12.06 6.70
CA ARG A 43 -7.32 12.50 7.60
C ARG A 43 -8.29 11.35 7.88
N PRO A 44 -9.10 11.43 8.96
CA PRO A 44 -10.23 10.52 9.13
C PRO A 44 -11.20 10.64 7.95
N ALA A 45 -11.51 9.52 7.30
CA ALA A 45 -12.45 9.48 6.19
C ALA A 45 -13.20 8.13 6.15
N SER A 46 -14.46 8.17 5.75
CA SER A 46 -15.33 6.98 5.78
C SER A 46 -14.88 5.87 4.83
N HIS A 47 -14.21 6.18 3.72
CA HIS A 47 -13.69 5.16 2.80
C HIS A 47 -12.65 4.27 3.50
N TRP A 48 -11.78 4.85 4.33
CA TRP A 48 -10.82 4.08 5.11
C TRP A 48 -11.45 3.18 6.18
N LEU A 49 -12.60 3.56 6.74
CA LEU A 49 -13.31 2.69 7.68
C LEU A 49 -13.81 1.41 6.98
N ILE A 50 -14.20 1.51 5.70
CA ILE A 50 -14.63 0.35 4.92
C ILE A 50 -13.47 -0.63 4.71
N TYR A 51 -12.25 -0.14 4.49
CA TYR A 51 -11.05 -0.99 4.46
C TYR A 51 -10.86 -1.78 5.77
N LEU A 52 -11.01 -1.13 6.92
CA LEU A 52 -10.87 -1.78 8.22
C LEU A 52 -11.98 -2.83 8.47
N GLU A 53 -13.20 -2.54 8.03
CA GLU A 53 -14.36 -3.44 8.14
C GLU A 53 -14.29 -4.65 7.18
N LEU A 54 -13.46 -4.58 6.14
CA LEU A 54 -13.35 -5.66 5.16
C LEU A 54 -12.75 -6.93 5.77
N TRP A 55 -11.82 -6.80 6.72
CA TRP A 55 -11.19 -7.94 7.41
C TRP A 55 -12.18 -8.87 8.12
N PRO A 56 -13.05 -8.39 9.03
CA PRO A 56 -14.05 -9.26 9.67
C PRO A 56 -15.12 -9.78 8.71
N LEU A 57 -15.41 -9.07 7.61
CA LEU A 57 -16.30 -9.57 6.55
C LEU A 57 -15.65 -10.73 5.80
N ALA A 58 -14.40 -10.57 5.36
CA ALA A 58 -13.61 -11.59 4.69
C ALA A 58 -13.43 -12.85 5.53
N ALA A 59 -13.27 -12.70 6.85
CA ALA A 59 -13.17 -13.83 7.77
C ALA A 59 -14.45 -14.69 7.87
N ARG A 60 -15.59 -14.20 7.35
CA ARG A 60 -16.91 -14.82 7.49
C ARG A 60 -17.57 -15.16 6.15
N ASP A 61 -17.13 -14.53 5.07
CA ASP A 61 -17.75 -14.65 3.76
C ASP A 61 -16.69 -14.75 2.66
N LYS A 62 -16.82 -15.81 1.85
CA LYS A 62 -15.85 -16.18 0.81
C LYS A 62 -15.73 -15.15 -0.32
N GLN A 63 -16.81 -14.41 -0.62
CA GLN A 63 -16.76 -13.39 -1.65
C GLN A 63 -15.93 -12.19 -1.19
N TYR A 64 -16.07 -11.80 0.08
CA TYR A 64 -15.25 -10.75 0.68
C TYR A 64 -13.79 -11.21 0.90
N GLU A 65 -13.58 -12.48 1.23
CA GLU A 65 -12.24 -13.09 1.28
C GLU A 65 -11.52 -12.95 -0.06
N GLN A 66 -12.18 -13.36 -1.15
CA GLN A 66 -11.62 -13.26 -2.49
C GLN A 66 -11.32 -11.80 -2.87
N LEU A 67 -12.23 -10.88 -2.55
CA LEU A 67 -12.04 -9.46 -2.82
C LEU A 67 -10.83 -8.89 -2.08
N LEU A 68 -10.72 -9.15 -0.77
CA LEU A 68 -9.62 -8.67 0.06
C LEU A 68 -8.27 -9.26 -0.38
N LEU A 69 -8.21 -10.55 -0.70
CA LEU A 69 -7.00 -11.20 -1.18
C LEU A 69 -6.58 -10.66 -2.56
N SER A 70 -7.54 -10.43 -3.45
CA SER A 70 -7.28 -9.80 -4.76
C SER A 70 -6.70 -8.39 -4.60
N SER A 71 -7.33 -7.55 -3.78
CA SER A 71 -6.84 -6.20 -3.50
C SER A 71 -5.44 -6.22 -2.88
N THR A 72 -5.21 -7.09 -1.91
CA THR A 72 -3.89 -7.29 -1.27
C THR A 72 -2.82 -7.70 -2.28
N GLN A 73 -3.15 -8.61 -3.20
CA GLN A 73 -2.25 -9.05 -4.26
C GLN A 73 -1.92 -7.91 -5.22
N THR A 74 -2.91 -7.12 -5.62
CA THR A 74 -2.73 -5.96 -6.50
C THR A 74 -1.78 -4.92 -5.89
N TRP A 75 -2.01 -4.50 -4.64
CA TRP A 75 -1.11 -3.55 -3.97
C TRP A 75 0.30 -4.09 -3.76
N THR A 76 0.42 -5.38 -3.41
CA THR A 76 1.73 -6.04 -3.32
C THR A 76 2.44 -6.05 -4.68
N ALA A 77 1.72 -6.28 -5.78
CA ALA A 77 2.29 -6.26 -7.13
C ALA A 77 2.76 -4.86 -7.56
N ILE A 78 2.01 -3.81 -7.21
CA ILE A 78 2.41 -2.40 -7.45
C ILE A 78 3.69 -2.06 -6.69
N ILE A 79 3.77 -2.43 -5.41
CA ILE A 79 5.01 -2.28 -4.62
C ILE A 79 6.16 -3.02 -5.29
N ARG A 80 5.91 -4.26 -5.70
CA ARG A 80 6.91 -5.12 -6.34
C ARG A 80 7.42 -4.55 -7.67
N GLN A 81 6.56 -3.87 -8.43
CA GLN A 81 6.94 -3.16 -9.65
C GLN A 81 7.92 -2.03 -9.33
N GLY A 82 7.67 -1.23 -8.29
CA GLY A 82 8.60 -0.20 -7.82
C GLY A 82 10.00 -0.71 -7.44
N LEU A 83 10.10 -1.98 -7.02
CA LEU A 83 11.36 -2.67 -6.72
C LEU A 83 12.11 -3.19 -7.97
N SER A 84 11.60 -2.95 -9.18
CA SER A 84 12.26 -3.38 -10.42
C SER A 84 13.36 -2.43 -10.89
N GLY A 85 13.46 -1.23 -10.30
CA GLY A 85 14.49 -0.23 -10.63
C GLY A 85 15.91 -0.64 -10.22
N GLN A 86 16.91 0.01 -10.82
CA GLN A 86 18.33 -0.31 -10.62
C GLN A 86 18.79 -0.29 -9.15
N ALA A 87 18.20 0.59 -8.32
CA ALA A 87 18.49 0.70 -6.90
C ALA A 87 18.27 -0.63 -6.13
N PHE A 88 17.35 -1.46 -6.60
CA PHE A 88 17.01 -2.77 -6.02
C PHE A 88 17.55 -3.93 -6.88
N GLY A 89 18.42 -3.66 -7.86
CA GLY A 89 18.94 -4.66 -8.79
C GLY A 89 19.78 -5.76 -8.13
N HIS A 90 20.27 -5.53 -6.91
CA HIS A 90 21.00 -6.52 -6.12
C HIS A 90 20.07 -7.55 -5.45
N LEU A 91 18.77 -7.24 -5.32
CA LEU A 91 17.79 -8.17 -4.77
C LEU A 91 17.46 -9.25 -5.81
N SER A 92 17.43 -10.50 -5.37
CA SER A 92 16.86 -11.59 -6.18
C SER A 92 15.36 -11.37 -6.39
N GLU A 93 14.76 -12.02 -7.38
CA GLU A 93 13.31 -11.90 -7.62
C GLU A 93 12.49 -12.33 -6.39
N ALA A 94 12.89 -13.41 -5.72
CA ALA A 94 12.27 -13.85 -4.47
C ALA A 94 12.47 -12.83 -3.33
N GLY A 95 13.64 -12.18 -3.26
CA GLY A 95 13.92 -11.14 -2.27
C GLY A 95 13.05 -9.89 -2.49
N LYS A 96 12.85 -9.48 -3.74
CA LYS A 96 11.93 -8.39 -4.07
C LYS A 96 10.48 -8.77 -3.73
N ASP A 97 10.06 -10.01 -3.96
CA ASP A 97 8.73 -10.49 -3.56
C ASP A 97 8.54 -10.44 -2.04
N GLU A 98 9.57 -10.83 -1.28
CA GLU A 98 9.57 -10.74 0.19
C GLU A 98 9.48 -9.30 0.68
N VAL A 99 10.32 -8.41 0.13
CA VAL A 99 10.29 -6.98 0.45
C VAL A 99 8.91 -6.40 0.15
N ALA A 100 8.31 -6.75 -0.99
CA ALA A 100 7.00 -6.24 -1.36
C ALA A 100 5.90 -6.65 -0.36
N ARG A 101 5.87 -7.92 0.06
CA ARG A 101 4.94 -8.39 1.09
C ARG A 101 5.17 -7.71 2.44
N ASN A 102 6.43 -7.58 2.87
CA ASN A 102 6.78 -6.96 4.14
C ASN A 102 6.40 -5.47 4.17
N LEU A 103 6.66 -4.76 3.07
CA LEU A 103 6.31 -3.35 2.94
C LEU A 103 4.79 -3.16 2.92
N HIS A 104 4.06 -4.00 2.18
CA HIS A 104 2.60 -3.94 2.15
C HIS A 104 2.01 -4.15 3.55
N ALA A 105 2.46 -5.18 4.27
CA ALA A 105 2.01 -5.46 5.63
C ALA A 105 2.32 -4.32 6.61
N LEU A 106 3.49 -3.68 6.48
CA LEU A 106 3.85 -2.50 7.29
C LEU A 106 2.92 -1.32 7.02
N ILE A 107 2.68 -1.01 5.74
CA ILE A 107 1.77 0.06 5.33
C ILE A 107 0.35 -0.22 5.85
N ASP A 108 -0.18 -1.43 5.65
CA ASP A 108 -1.53 -1.79 6.10
C ASP A 108 -1.70 -1.68 7.62
N GLY A 109 -0.70 -2.10 8.40
CA GLY A 109 -0.70 -1.94 9.85
C GLY A 109 -0.68 -0.47 10.30
N TYR A 110 0.13 0.36 9.65
CA TYR A 110 0.21 1.80 9.94
C TYR A 110 -1.06 2.54 9.51
N SER A 111 -1.62 2.20 8.36
CA SER A 111 -2.90 2.71 7.89
C SER A 111 -4.01 2.35 8.87
N SER A 112 -4.11 1.08 9.29
CA SER A 112 -5.07 0.64 10.31
C SER A 112 -4.96 1.42 11.63
N ALA A 113 -3.74 1.67 12.10
CA ALA A 113 -3.50 2.48 13.30
C ALA A 113 -3.95 3.94 13.12
N LEU A 114 -3.72 4.53 11.94
CA LEU A 114 -4.17 5.89 11.61
C LEU A 114 -5.69 5.99 11.45
N ILE A 115 -6.34 4.96 10.91
CA ILE A 115 -7.81 4.88 10.79
C ILE A 115 -8.45 4.93 12.18
N LEU A 116 -7.91 4.15 13.12
CA LEU A 116 -8.43 4.04 14.47
C LEU A 116 -8.19 5.30 15.32
N ASN A 117 -7.04 5.94 15.16
CA ASN A 117 -6.65 7.07 15.99
C ASN A 117 -5.67 7.99 15.25
N TYR A 118 -6.21 8.75 14.31
CA TYR A 118 -5.47 9.68 13.47
C TYR A 118 -4.78 10.78 14.28
N SER A 119 -3.55 11.10 13.90
CA SER A 119 -2.90 12.38 14.18
C SER A 119 -1.85 12.66 13.11
N ALA A 120 -1.66 13.93 12.75
CA ALA A 120 -0.64 14.32 11.77
C ALA A 120 0.77 13.84 12.17
N ASP A 121 1.13 13.96 13.45
CA ASP A 121 2.44 13.53 13.96
C ASP A 121 2.69 12.03 13.78
N LYS A 122 1.70 11.17 14.11
CA LYS A 122 1.80 9.73 13.86
C LYS A 122 1.95 9.43 12.37
N ARG A 123 1.18 10.11 11.51
CA ARG A 123 1.29 9.90 10.05
C ARG A 123 2.67 10.24 9.56
N THR A 124 3.20 11.41 9.96
CA THR A 124 4.57 11.81 9.63
C THR A 124 5.59 10.80 10.14
N HIS A 125 5.43 10.32 11.37
CA HIS A 125 6.31 9.31 11.94
C HIS A 125 6.30 8.00 11.12
N PHE A 126 5.13 7.44 10.86
CA PHE A 126 4.95 6.23 10.05
C PHE A 126 5.51 6.38 8.64
N PHE A 127 5.25 7.52 8.00
CA PHE A 127 5.83 7.84 6.68
C PHE A 127 7.35 7.79 6.73
N LEU A 128 7.98 8.47 7.70
CA LEU A 128 9.43 8.52 7.83
C LEU A 128 10.04 7.15 8.14
N GLU A 129 9.38 6.33 8.96
CA GLU A 129 9.84 4.96 9.25
C GLU A 129 9.82 4.07 8.02
N ILE A 130 8.75 4.12 7.22
CA ILE A 130 8.66 3.38 5.96
C ILE A 130 9.76 3.83 4.99
N MET A 131 9.94 5.15 4.81
CA MET A 131 10.98 5.67 3.92
C MET A 131 12.38 5.30 4.40
N ALA A 132 12.64 5.29 5.71
CA ALA A 132 13.91 4.85 6.27
C ALA A 132 14.13 3.35 6.07
N ALA A 133 13.09 2.52 6.13
CA ALA A 133 13.18 1.10 5.83
C ALA A 133 13.54 0.85 4.36
N LEU A 134 12.89 1.55 3.42
CA LEU A 134 13.20 1.50 1.99
C LEU A 134 14.64 1.96 1.70
N GLN A 135 15.10 3.04 2.31
CA GLN A 135 16.45 3.55 2.10
C GLN A 135 17.54 2.54 2.52
N LYS A 136 17.28 1.73 3.55
CA LYS A 136 18.20 0.66 3.96
C LYS A 136 18.30 -0.45 2.93
N LEU A 137 17.27 -0.64 2.10
CA LEU A 137 17.21 -1.65 1.03
C LEU A 137 17.84 -1.17 -0.28
N CYS A 138 18.18 0.11 -0.44
CA CYS A 138 18.85 0.63 -1.64
C CYS A 138 20.39 0.61 -1.55
N ARG A 139 20.96 0.10 -0.46
CA ARG A 139 22.40 0.07 -0.19
C ARG A 139 22.96 -1.32 -0.39
#